data_AF-A0A1E3NSM1-F1
#
_entry.id   AF-A0A1E3NSM1-F1
#
_cell.length_a   1.000
_cell.length_b   1.000
_cell.length_c   1.000
_cell.angle_alpha   90.00
_cell.angle_beta   90.00
_cell.angle_gamma   90.00
#
_symmetry.space_group_name_H-M   'P 1'
#
loop_
_entity.id
_entity.type
_entity.pdbx_description
1 polymer ?
#
loop_
_entity_poly.entity_id
_entity_poly.type
_entity_poly.pdbx_seq_one_letter_code
_entity_poly.pdbx_strand_id
1 'polypeptide(L)' 'LLADIPAWLKTLRLHKYTENLQHLRWQDMVALDDAALAQLGVSTLGARNKLLKSF' A
#
# COMPACT_ATOMS: atom_id res chain seq x y z
N LEU A 1 10.27 -9.85 4.48
CA LEU A 1 9.28 -9.49 3.43
C LEU A 1 8.65 -8.13 3.67
N LEU A 2 8.18 -7.77 4.88
CA LEU A 2 7.64 -6.43 5.16
C LEU A 2 8.65 -5.27 5.05
N ALA A 3 9.96 -5.57 5.16
CA ALA A 3 11.02 -4.59 4.88
C ALA A 3 11.16 -4.25 3.38
N ASP A 4 10.59 -5.08 2.49
CA ASP A 4 10.63 -4.91 1.04
C ASP A 4 9.20 -4.66 0.52
N ILE A 5 8.79 -3.40 0.55
CA ILE A 5 7.47 -2.95 0.09
C ILE A 5 7.19 -3.38 -1.37
N PRO A 6 8.12 -3.20 -2.34
CA PRO A 6 7.94 -3.72 -3.70
C PRO A 6 7.62 -5.21 -3.76
N ALA A 7 8.36 -6.06 -3.01
CA ALA A 7 8.10 -7.49 -2.98
C ALA A 7 6.74 -7.83 -2.34
N TRP A 8 6.37 -7.16 -1.25
CA TRP A 8 5.07 -7.34 -0.60
C TRP A 8 3.91 -6.91 -1.51
N LEU A 9 4.02 -5.79 -2.22
CA LEU A 9 2.99 -5.36 -3.17
C LEU A 9 2.81 -6.36 -4.33
N LYS A 10 3.86 -7.06 -4.75
CA LYS A 10 3.76 -8.13 -5.76
C LYS A 10 2.90 -9.29 -5.26
N THR A 11 3.04 -9.72 -4.00
CA THR A 11 2.22 -10.82 -3.44
C THR A 11 0.73 -10.44 -3.40
N LEU A 12 0.44 -9.17 -3.13
CA LEU A 12 -0.91 -8.62 -3.14
C LEU A 12 -1.45 -8.29 -4.54
N ARG A 13 -0.64 -8.43 -5.60
CA ARG A 13 -0.94 -7.96 -6.97
C ARG A 13 -1.25 -6.45 -7.01
N LEU A 14 -0.60 -5.67 -6.15
CA LEU A 14 -0.70 -4.22 -6.04
C LEU A 14 0.58 -3.51 -6.50
N HIS A 15 1.50 -4.22 -7.16
CA HIS A 15 2.79 -3.69 -7.63
C HIS A 15 2.70 -2.49 -8.59
N LYS A 16 1.52 -2.18 -9.12
CA LYS A 16 1.30 -0.92 -9.85
C LYS A 16 1.46 0.34 -8.98
N TYR A 17 1.30 0.21 -7.66
CA TYR A 17 1.45 1.30 -6.69
C TYR A 17 2.83 1.31 -6.00
N THR A 18 3.81 0.60 -6.57
CA THR A 18 5.15 0.52 -5.97
C THR A 18 5.77 1.91 -5.88
N GLU A 19 5.75 2.70 -6.95
CA GLU A 19 6.27 4.07 -6.95
C GLU A 19 5.56 4.98 -5.91
N ASN A 20 4.28 4.72 -5.64
CA ASN A 20 3.49 5.49 -4.66
C ASN A 20 3.86 5.15 -3.20
N LEU A 21 4.23 3.90 -2.93
CA LEU A 21 4.29 3.35 -1.56
C LEU A 21 5.70 2.89 -1.15
N GLN A 22 6.63 2.70 -2.09
CA GLN A 22 7.99 2.17 -1.83
C GLN A 22 8.82 3.02 -0.86
N HIS A 23 8.48 4.31 -0.75
CA HIS A 23 9.15 5.26 0.14
C HIS A 23 8.66 5.19 1.59
N LEU A 24 7.54 4.49 1.83
CA LEU A 24 6.98 4.33 3.16
C LEU A 24 7.52 3.07 3.82
N ARG A 25 7.64 3.11 5.14
CA ARG A 25 7.89 1.91 5.93
C ARG A 25 6.56 1.24 6.21
N TRP A 26 6.54 -0.08 6.31
CA TRP A 26 5.31 -0.82 6.57
C TRP A 26 4.62 -0.38 7.87
N GLN A 27 5.38 0.05 8.89
CA GLN A 27 4.81 0.58 10.14
C GLN A 27 3.99 1.86 9.90
N ASP A 28 4.48 2.73 9.01
CA ASP A 28 3.76 3.96 8.64
C ASP A 28 2.52 3.61 7.81
N MET A 29 2.59 2.55 6.98
CA MET A 29 1.48 2.09 6.16
C MET A 29 0.32 1.50 6.97
N VAL A 30 0.60 0.82 8.09
CA VAL A 30 -0.42 0.30 9.02
C VAL A 30 -1.25 1.42 9.63
N ALA A 31 -0.67 2.62 9.79
CA ALA A 31 -1.36 3.77 10.34
C ALA A 31 -2.18 4.57 9.31
N LEU A 32 -2.15 4.19 8.02
CA LEU A 32 -2.88 4.91 6.97
C LEU A 32 -4.36 4.53 6.96
N ASP A 33 -5.20 5.53 6.68
CA ASP A 33 -6.63 5.35 6.40
C ASP A 33 -6.93 5.41 4.89
N ASP A 34 -8.20 5.23 4.51
CA ASP A 34 -8.62 5.26 3.09
C ASP A 34 -8.27 6.60 2.42
N ALA A 35 -8.40 7.71 3.16
CA ALA A 35 -8.13 9.05 2.65
C ALA A 35 -6.64 9.25 2.38
N ALA A 36 -5.77 8.84 3.30
CA ALA A 36 -4.32 8.92 3.15
C ALA A 36 -3.84 8.04 1.98
N LEU A 37 -4.38 6.82 1.85
CA LEU A 37 -4.09 5.96 0.70
C LEU A 37 -4.52 6.61 -0.63
N ALA A 38 -5.66 7.29 -0.66
CA ALA A 38 -6.11 8.02 -1.84
C ALA A 38 -5.16 9.19 -2.19
N GLN A 39 -4.70 9.95 -1.19
CA GLN A 39 -3.75 11.05 -1.36
C GLN A 39 -2.38 10.59 -1.87
N LEU A 40 -1.93 9.40 -1.45
CA LEU A 40 -0.70 8.77 -1.92
C LEU A 40 -0.79 8.27 -3.38
N GLY A 41 -1.97 8.32 -4.00
CA GLY A 41 -2.19 7.92 -5.38
C GLY A 41 -2.80 6.53 -5.56
N VAL A 42 -3.28 5.88 -4.48
CA VAL A 42 -4.07 4.65 -4.55
C VAL A 42 -5.51 4.99 -4.92
N SER A 43 -5.73 5.30 -6.20
CA SER A 43 -7.00 5.81 -6.71
C SER A 43 -8.15 4.79 -6.66
N THR A 44 -7.85 3.50 -6.78
CA THR A 44 -8.86 2.44 -6.84
C THR A 44 -9.32 2.03 -5.44
N LEU A 45 -10.61 2.20 -5.12
CA LEU A 45 -11.21 1.81 -3.84
C LEU A 45 -10.93 0.34 -3.47
N GLY A 46 -11.03 -0.58 -4.45
CA GLY A 46 -10.71 -1.99 -4.22
C GLY A 46 -9.26 -2.24 -3.79
N ALA A 47 -8.31 -1.43 -4.28
CA ALA A 47 -6.91 -1.52 -3.86
C ALA A 47 -6.71 -0.97 -2.45
N ARG A 48 -7.37 0.13 -2.10
CA ARG A 48 -7.33 0.69 -0.73
C ARG A 48 -7.92 -0.28 0.28
N ASN A 49 -9.12 -0.80 0.01
CA ASN A 49 -9.74 -1.85 0.83
C ASN A 49 -8.87 -3.10 0.98
N LYS A 50 -8.11 -3.45 -0.06
CA LYS A 50 -7.16 -4.57 0.01
C LYS A 50 -5.98 -4.24 0.92
N LEU A 51 -5.37 -3.06 0.78
CA LEU A 51 -4.27 -2.61 1.64
C LEU A 51 -4.68 -2.53 3.12
N LEU A 52 -5.83 -1.93 3.41
CA LEU A 52 -6.38 -1.82 4.77
C LEU A 52 -6.65 -3.18 5.44
N LYS A 53 -6.90 -4.23 4.66
CA LYS A 53 -7.11 -5.61 5.14
C LYS A 53 -5.85 -6.48 5.09
N SER A 54 -4.75 -5.97 4.52
CA SER A 54 -3.51 -6.74 4.35
C SER A 54 -2.56 -6.61 5.54
N PHE A 55 -2.93 -5.78 6.52
CA PHE A 55 -2.24 -5.55 7.78
C PHE A 55 -3.07 -6.10 8.94
#